data_AF-A0A842P1R6-F1
#
_entry.id   AF-A0A842P1R6-F1
#
_cell.length_a   1.000
_cell.length_b   1.000
_cell.length_c   1.000
_cell.angle_alpha   90.00
_cell.angle_beta   90.00
_cell.angle_gamma   90.00
#
_symmetry.space_group_name_H-M   'P 1'
#
loop_
_entity.id
_entity.type
_entity.pdbx_description
1 polymer ?
#
loop_
_entity_poly.entity_id
_entity_poly.type
_entity_poly.pdbx_seq_one_letter_code
_entity_poly.pdbx_strand_id
1 'polypeptide(L)' 'MSEGNGLNFSRITIYLFGAILLAIGFMLTYFSLGAGVDIISPRLFTPIAMLVSIIGLVMLIVKVE' A
#
# COMPACT_ATOMS: atom_id res chain seq x y z
N MET A 1 -4.57 17.74 -30.15
CA MET A 1 -5.20 16.67 -29.35
C MET A 1 -4.11 15.98 -28.55
N SER A 2 -3.86 16.40 -27.30
CA SER A 2 -2.76 15.88 -26.45
C SER A 2 -3.16 15.69 -24.97
N GLU A 3 -4.46 15.75 -24.65
CA GLU A 3 -4.94 15.74 -23.26
C GLU A 3 -5.31 14.33 -22.76
N GLY A 4 -5.44 13.34 -23.66
CA GLY A 4 -5.88 11.98 -23.30
C GLY A 4 -4.79 11.04 -22.73
N ASN A 5 -3.50 11.36 -22.90
CA ASN A 5 -2.41 10.48 -22.44
C ASN A 5 -1.95 10.77 -21.00
N GLY A 6 -2.05 12.03 -20.54
CA GLY A 6 -1.62 12.40 -19.18
C GLY A 6 -2.52 11.80 -18.10
N LEU A 7 -3.83 11.72 -18.35
CA LEU A 7 -4.80 11.13 -17.42
C LEU A 7 -4.59 9.62 -17.26
N ASN A 8 -4.23 8.91 -18.33
CA ASN A 8 -3.95 7.47 -18.26
C ASN A 8 -2.67 7.15 -17.47
N PHE A 9 -1.59 7.91 -17.68
CA PHE A 9 -0.34 7.71 -16.93
C PHE A 9 -0.49 7.99 -15.43
N SER A 10 -1.23 9.04 -15.08
CA SER A 10 -1.52 9.36 -13.67
C SER A 10 -2.27 8.21 -12.99
N ARG A 11 -3.31 7.68 -13.64
CA ARG A 11 -4.11 6.58 -13.09
C ARG A 11 -3.30 5.28 -12.94
N ILE A 12 -2.49 4.92 -13.94
CA ILE A 12 -1.59 3.74 -13.86
C ILE A 12 -0.60 3.90 -12.70
N THR A 13 -0.04 5.10 -12.53
CA THR A 13 0.91 5.39 -11.46
C THR A 13 0.26 5.22 -10.09
N ILE A 14 -0.95 5.76 -9.89
CA ILE A 14 -1.70 5.61 -8.64
C ILE A 14 -1.96 4.15 -8.31
N TYR A 15 -2.38 3.34 -9.30
CA TYR A 15 -2.60 1.91 -9.09
C TYR A 15 -1.30 1.16 -8.77
N LEU A 16 -0.20 1.50 -9.44
CA LEU A 16 1.10 0.88 -9.17
C LEU A 16 1.56 1.17 -7.73
N PHE A 17 1.48 2.43 -7.30
CA PHE A 17 1.81 2.83 -5.92
C PHE A 17 0.86 2.19 -4.90
N GLY A 18 -0.44 2.13 -5.21
CA GLY A 18 -1.42 1.45 -4.37
C GLY A 18 -1.09 -0.03 -4.16
N ALA A 19 -0.73 -0.74 -5.23
CA ALA A 19 -0.33 -2.14 -5.18
C ALA A 19 0.98 -2.35 -4.38
N ILE A 20 1.98 -1.48 -4.57
CA ILE A 20 3.24 -1.53 -3.82
C ILE A 20 2.99 -1.31 -2.33
N LEU A 21 2.22 -0.28 -1.97
CA LEU A 21 1.89 0.00 -0.57
C LEU A 21 1.11 -1.16 0.06
N LEU A 22 0.16 -1.75 -0.67
CA LEU A 22 -0.58 -2.91 -0.18
C LEU A 22 0.34 -4.11 0.06
N ALA A 23 1.28 -4.38 -0.86
CA ALA A 23 2.27 -5.44 -0.70
C ALA A 23 3.18 -5.21 0.52
N ILE A 24 3.66 -3.96 0.71
CA ILE A 24 4.46 -3.58 1.89
C ILE A 24 3.65 -3.78 3.17
N GLY A 25 2.40 -3.31 3.21
CA GLY A 25 1.53 -3.45 4.38
C GLY A 25 1.30 -4.91 4.78
N PHE A 26 1.07 -5.80 3.80
CA PHE A 26 0.98 -7.24 4.06
C PHE A 26 2.31 -7.84 4.51
N MET A 27 3.43 -7.43 3.93
CA MET A 27 4.75 -7.92 4.33
C MET A 27 5.08 -7.53 5.78
N LEU A 28 4.79 -6.28 6.16
CA LEU A 28 4.93 -5.79 7.54
C LEU A 28 4.02 -6.57 8.50
N THR A 29 2.80 -6.88 8.08
CA THR A 29 1.86 -7.70 8.87
C THR A 29 2.39 -9.12 9.05
N TYR A 30 2.93 -9.73 7.99
CA TYR A 30 3.55 -11.06 8.04
C TYR A 30 4.73 -11.10 9.00
N PHE A 31 5.63 -10.11 8.95
CA PHE A 31 6.75 -10.04 9.88
C PHE A 31 6.30 -9.76 11.32
N SER A 32 5.26 -8.94 11.52
CA SER A 32 4.72 -8.65 12.84
C SER A 32 4.07 -9.88 13.51
N LEU A 33 3.44 -10.76 12.73
CA LEU A 33 2.70 -11.92 13.23
C LEU A 33 3.50 -13.22 13.25
N GLY A 34 4.33 -13.45 12.22
CA GLY A 34 4.91 -14.76 11.94
C GLY A 34 6.43 -14.83 12.09
N ALA A 35 7.14 -13.71 11.95
CA ALA A 35 8.56 -13.72 12.24
C ALA A 35 8.74 -13.55 13.74
N GLY A 36 9.40 -14.52 14.37
CA GLY A 36 9.93 -14.41 15.73
C GLY A 36 11.02 -13.34 15.77
N VAL A 37 10.64 -12.10 15.56
CA VAL A 37 11.54 -10.97 15.66
C VAL A 37 11.55 -10.59 17.13
N ASP A 38 12.41 -11.25 17.92
CA ASP A 38 12.70 -10.89 19.32
C ASP A 38 13.13 -9.42 19.49
N ILE A 39 13.35 -8.71 18.37
CA ILE A 39 13.83 -7.34 18.26
C ILE A 39 12.69 -6.34 17.98
N ILE A 40 11.53 -6.78 17.45
CA ILE A 40 10.47 -5.87 16.98
C ILE A 40 9.17 -6.12 17.74
N SER A 41 8.70 -5.09 18.46
CA SER A 41 7.43 -5.14 19.19
C SER A 41 6.24 -5.18 18.23
N PRO A 42 5.45 -6.27 18.18
CA PRO A 42 4.32 -6.41 17.26
C PRO A 42 3.25 -5.31 17.45
N ARG A 43 3.15 -4.78 18.68
CA ARG A 43 2.23 -3.70 19.06
C ARG A 43 2.49 -2.38 18.32
N LEU A 44 3.69 -2.16 17.81
CA LEU A 44 4.04 -0.96 17.02
C LEU A 44 3.97 -1.24 15.52
N PHE A 45 4.42 -2.42 15.08
CA PHE A 45 4.47 -2.74 13.65
C PHE A 45 3.10 -3.07 13.06
N THR A 46 2.23 -3.77 13.79
CA THR A 46 0.88 -4.12 13.32
C THR A 46 0.03 -2.88 12.96
N PRO A 47 -0.08 -1.83 13.80
CA PRO A 47 -0.86 -0.65 13.42
C PRO A 47 -0.27 0.10 12.23
N ILE A 48 1.07 0.17 12.11
CA ILE A 48 1.74 0.77 10.94
C ILE A 48 1.43 -0.05 9.67
N ALA A 49 1.57 -1.37 9.75
CA ALA A 49 1.27 -2.28 8.66
C ALA A 49 -0.20 -2.16 8.19
N MET A 50 -1.12 -2.02 9.14
CA MET A 50 -2.54 -1.81 8.87
C MET A 50 -2.78 -0.48 8.15
N LEU A 51 -2.17 0.62 8.63
CA LEU A 51 -2.30 1.93 7.98
C LEU A 51 -1.76 1.92 6.55
N VAL A 52 -0.57 1.34 6.34
CA VAL A 52 0.05 1.22 5.01
C VAL A 52 -0.82 0.39 4.06
N SER A 53 -1.40 -0.71 4.56
CA SER A 53 -2.33 -1.55 3.78
C SER A 53 -3.60 -0.79 3.41
N ILE A 54 -4.19 -0.03 4.35
CA ILE A 54 -5.39 0.77 4.11
C ILE A 54 -5.11 1.83 3.05
N ILE A 55 -3.99 2.55 3.12
CA ILE A 55 -3.62 3.57 2.14
C ILE A 55 -3.48 2.94 0.75
N GLY A 56 -2.76 1.81 0.64
CA GLY A 56 -2.61 1.09 -0.62
C GLY A 56 -3.96 0.65 -1.19
N LEU A 57 -4.85 0.10 -0.34
CA LEU A 57 -6.19 -0.33 -0.73
C LEU A 57 -7.05 0.85 -1.20
N VAL A 58 -7.03 1.97 -0.49
CA VAL A 58 -7.76 3.19 -0.85
C VAL A 58 -7.31 3.69 -2.22
N MET A 59 -6.00 3.72 -2.49
CA MET A 59 -5.48 4.12 -3.81
C MET A 59 -5.94 3.20 -4.96
N LEU A 60 -6.20 1.93 -4.67
CA LEU A 60 -6.70 0.96 -5.66
C LEU A 60 -8.21 1.08 -5.90
N ILE A 61 -8.98 1.40 -4.87
CA ILE A 61 -10.45 1.46 -4.93
C ILE A 61 -10.95 2.85 -5.37
N VAL A 62 -10.24 3.91 -4.97
CA VAL A 62 -10.64 5.28 -5.33
C VAL A 62 -10.62 5.43 -6.84
N LYS A 63 -11.78 5.78 -7.37
CA LYS A 63 -11.96 6.07 -8.78
C LYS A 63 -11.34 7.44 -9.03
N VAL A 64 -10.17 7.45 -9.65
CA VAL A 64 -9.49 8.68 -10.08
C VAL A 64 -10.16 9.13 -11.37
N GLU A 65 -11.08 10.09 -11.30
CA GLU A 65 -11.74 10.70 -12.47
C GLU A 65 -10.77 11.47 -13.37
#